data_AF-A0A2V6QWX4-F1
#
_entry.id   AF-A0A2V6QWX4-F1
#
_cell.length_a   1.000
_cell.length_b   1.000
_cell.length_c   1.000
_cell.angle_alpha   90.00
_cell.angle_beta   90.00
_cell.angle_gamma   90.00
#
_symmetry.space_group_name_H-M   'P 1'
#
loop_
_entity.id
_entity.type
_entity.pdbx_description
1 polymer ?
#
loop_
_entity_poly.entity_id
_entity_poly.type
_entity_poly.pdbx_seq_one_letter_code
_entity_poly.pdbx_strand_id
1 'polypeptide(L)'
;MVVLAGAGILGLRSVGVLESVELAAYDWYIRLRPFDPGPDRRILLVTVTESDLQAQSGWPLSDRVVAQMLEILARSRPRAIGLDIYRDVPVPPGTDQLHAVLTRERRIITVMKFGEGSSGGVRPPPVLRDTDQVAFDDVLVDAGGTVRRGLLFLDDGTKTAYSFALRLALLYLQAEGVHPQASEKNPGQLRLAHTTIRP
;
A
#
# COMPACT_ATOMS: atom_id res chain seq x y z
N MET A 1 31.31 26.72 -26.12
CA MET A 1 31.45 25.84 -24.94
C MET A 1 30.11 25.59 -24.26
N VAL A 2 29.42 26.61 -23.72
CA VAL A 2 28.13 26.44 -22.99
C VAL A 2 27.00 25.87 -23.86
N VAL A 3 26.85 26.32 -25.11
CA VAL A 3 25.81 25.82 -26.03
C VAL A 3 26.06 24.36 -26.45
N LEU A 4 27.32 23.96 -26.64
CA LEU A 4 27.69 22.58 -26.97
C LEU A 4 27.48 21.63 -25.78
N ALA A 5 27.80 22.08 -24.57
CA ALA A 5 27.51 21.33 -23.35
C ALA A 5 25.99 21.17 -23.13
N GLY A 6 25.22 22.24 -23.34
CA GLY A 6 23.76 22.20 -23.27
C GLY A 6 23.12 21.26 -24.29
N ALA A 7 23.56 21.31 -25.56
CA ALA A 7 23.11 20.40 -26.61
C ALA A 7 23.48 18.94 -26.33
N GLY A 8 24.67 18.70 -25.76
CA GLY A 8 25.10 17.36 -25.34
C GLY A 8 24.25 16.77 -24.21
N ILE A 9 23.92 17.58 -23.19
CA ILE A 9 23.02 17.15 -22.10
C ILE A 9 21.61 16.86 -22.62
N LEU A 10 21.07 17.72 -23.49
CA LEU A 10 19.76 17.49 -24.11
C LEU A 10 19.75 16.23 -24.99
N GLY A 11 20.83 15.98 -25.72
CA GLY A 11 21.04 14.74 -26.49
C GLY A 11 21.05 13.50 -25.61
N LEU A 12 21.88 13.48 -24.56
CA LEU A 12 21.96 12.35 -23.61
C LEU A 12 20.64 12.11 -22.85
N ARG A 13 19.90 13.18 -22.55
CA ARG A 13 18.55 13.08 -21.96
C ARG A 13 17.56 12.44 -22.91
N SER A 14 17.60 12.79 -24.20
CA SER A 14 16.67 12.25 -25.20
C SER A 14 16.83 10.75 -25.46
N VAL A 15 18.02 10.18 -25.16
CA VAL A 15 18.33 8.74 -25.30
C VAL A 15 18.18 7.98 -23.97
N GLY A 16 17.76 8.64 -22.87
CA GLY A 16 17.48 7.99 -21.58
C GLY A 16 18.71 7.52 -20.79
N VAL A 17 19.93 7.82 -21.26
CA VAL A 17 21.18 7.39 -20.60
C VAL A 17 21.34 8.05 -19.22
N LEU A 18 20.93 9.31 -19.09
CA LEU A 18 21.02 10.05 -17.82
C LEU A 18 20.11 9.45 -16.74
N GLU A 19 18.94 8.95 -17.12
CA GLU A 19 17.98 8.36 -16.17
C GLU A 19 18.59 7.16 -15.42
N SER A 20 19.26 6.26 -16.14
CA SER A 20 19.92 5.10 -15.52
C SER A 20 20.98 5.51 -14.48
N VAL A 21 21.76 6.54 -14.79
CA VAL A 21 22.81 7.06 -13.90
C VAL A 21 22.20 7.78 -12.69
N GLU A 22 21.15 8.57 -12.91
CA GLU A 22 20.42 9.28 -11.86
C GLU A 22 19.77 8.30 -10.88
N LEU A 23 19.12 7.25 -11.37
CA LEU A 23 18.53 6.20 -10.54
C LEU A 23 19.60 5.44 -9.74
N ALA A 24 20.73 5.11 -10.36
CA ALA A 24 21.83 4.46 -9.65
C ALA A 24 22.42 5.35 -8.54
N ALA A 25 22.59 6.65 -8.81
CA ALA A 25 23.05 7.62 -7.83
C ALA A 25 22.04 7.78 -6.69
N TYR A 26 20.74 7.82 -7.00
CA TYR A 26 19.66 7.83 -6.02
C TYR A 26 19.68 6.59 -5.12
N ASP A 27 19.79 5.39 -5.70
CA ASP A 27 19.84 4.14 -4.95
C ASP A 27 21.06 4.10 -4.01
N TRP A 28 22.21 4.61 -4.46
CA TRP A 28 23.39 4.79 -3.63
C TRP A 28 23.15 5.76 -2.48
N TYR A 29 22.54 6.92 -2.75
CA TYR A 29 22.21 7.90 -1.72
C TYR A 29 21.25 7.33 -0.67
N ILE A 30 20.22 6.59 -1.08
CA ILE A 30 19.27 5.95 -0.15
C ILE A 30 19.97 4.89 0.71
N ARG A 31 20.83 4.05 0.13
CA ARG A 31 21.61 3.05 0.88
C ARG A 31 22.58 3.67 1.88
N LEU A 32 23.12 4.84 1.57
CA LEU A 32 24.05 5.55 2.44
C LEU A 32 23.36 6.39 3.51
N ARG A 33 22.03 6.59 3.44
CA ARG A 33 21.31 7.28 4.51
C ARG A 33 21.39 6.45 5.79
N PRO A 34 21.95 6.98 6.88
CA PRO A 34 21.80 6.36 8.19
C PRO A 34 20.33 6.53 8.61
N PHE A 35 19.51 5.53 8.33
CA PHE A 35 18.12 5.50 8.76
C PHE A 35 17.83 4.15 9.39
N ASP A 36 17.94 4.10 10.71
CA ASP A 36 17.37 3.05 11.54
C ASP A 36 16.69 3.70 12.75
N PRO A 37 15.41 4.13 12.62
CA PRO A 37 14.65 4.63 13.76
C PRO A 37 14.30 3.53 14.77
N GLY A 38 14.72 2.27 14.53
CA GLY A 38 14.19 1.11 15.21
C GLY A 38 12.71 0.88 14.90
N PRO A 39 12.10 -0.18 15.47
CA PRO A 39 10.68 -0.44 15.30
C PRO A 39 9.85 0.67 15.95
N ASP A 40 8.98 1.30 15.16
CA ASP A 40 8.00 2.26 15.66
C ASP A 40 6.99 1.53 16.56
N ARG A 41 6.96 1.89 17.86
CA ARG A 41 6.09 1.25 18.87
C ARG A 41 4.60 1.38 18.57
N ARG A 42 4.21 2.26 17.65
CA ARG A 42 2.82 2.46 17.22
C ARG A 42 2.37 1.42 16.20
N ILE A 43 3.31 0.69 15.59
CA ILE A 43 3.07 -0.28 14.52
C ILE A 43 3.33 -1.68 15.05
N LEU A 44 2.30 -2.53 15.00
CA LEU A 44 2.42 -3.96 15.25
C LEU A 44 2.42 -4.69 13.90
N LEU A 45 3.52 -5.36 13.56
CA LEU A 45 3.59 -6.25 12.41
C LEU A 45 3.28 -7.69 12.84
N VAL A 46 2.25 -8.28 12.25
CA VAL A 46 1.92 -9.69 12.43
C VAL A 46 2.35 -10.43 11.16
N THR A 47 3.31 -11.35 11.30
CA THR A 47 3.85 -12.13 10.19
C THR A 47 3.33 -13.56 10.24
N VAL A 48 3.26 -14.21 9.08
CA VAL A 48 3.01 -15.66 8.98
C VAL A 48 4.33 -16.34 8.64
N THR A 49 4.82 -17.18 9.55
CA THR A 49 6.05 -17.95 9.35
C THR A 49 5.77 -19.32 8.75
N GLU A 50 6.81 -19.99 8.26
CA GLU A 50 6.69 -21.37 7.77
C GLU A 50 6.19 -22.34 8.86
N SER A 51 6.62 -22.17 10.11
CA SER A 51 6.11 -22.94 11.24
C SER A 51 4.62 -22.71 11.49
N ASP A 52 4.12 -21.49 11.27
CA ASP A 52 2.69 -21.19 11.37
C ASP A 52 1.91 -21.90 10.26
N LEU A 53 2.44 -21.90 9.02
CA LEU A 53 1.81 -22.61 7.90
C LEU A 53 1.74 -24.11 8.15
N GLN A 54 2.81 -24.71 8.65
CA GLN A 54 2.80 -26.14 9.01
C GLN A 54 1.77 -26.45 10.10
N ALA A 55 1.62 -25.58 11.09
CA ALA A 55 0.60 -25.72 12.13
C ALA A 55 -0.83 -25.52 11.62
N GLN A 56 -1.03 -24.76 10.55
CA GLN A 56 -2.33 -24.46 9.94
C GLN A 56 -2.65 -25.31 8.69
N SER A 57 -1.85 -26.35 8.43
CA SER A 57 -1.99 -27.25 7.26
C SER A 57 -1.78 -26.57 5.90
N GLY A 58 -0.98 -25.50 5.84
CA GLY A 58 -0.49 -24.88 4.62
C GLY A 58 -1.04 -23.48 4.32
N TRP A 59 -0.81 -23.04 3.08
CA TRP A 59 -1.30 -21.77 2.53
C TRP A 59 -2.29 -22.04 1.39
N PRO A 60 -3.37 -21.25 1.24
CA PRO A 60 -3.76 -20.10 2.05
C PRO A 60 -4.33 -20.46 3.43
N LEU A 61 -4.13 -19.59 4.41
CA LEU A 61 -4.77 -19.73 5.73
C LEU A 61 -6.30 -19.75 5.59
N SER A 62 -6.97 -20.63 6.34
CA SER A 62 -8.45 -20.65 6.35
C SER A 62 -9.06 -19.33 6.86
N ASP A 63 -10.26 -19.01 6.40
CA ASP A 63 -11.03 -17.84 6.80
C ASP A 63 -11.28 -17.82 8.31
N ARG A 64 -11.45 -18.99 8.94
CA ARG A 64 -11.56 -19.13 10.39
C ARG A 64 -10.33 -18.58 11.11
N VAL A 65 -9.13 -18.93 10.65
CA VAL A 65 -7.87 -18.50 11.27
C VAL A 65 -7.71 -16.98 11.12
N VAL A 66 -7.96 -16.46 9.92
CA VAL A 66 -7.91 -15.01 9.68
C VAL A 66 -8.95 -14.27 10.52
N ALA A 67 -10.18 -14.77 10.60
CA ALA A 67 -11.23 -14.17 11.42
C ALA A 67 -10.82 -14.12 12.89
N GLN A 68 -10.30 -15.23 13.45
CA GLN A 68 -9.85 -15.28 14.85
C GLN A 68 -8.69 -14.31 15.11
N MET A 69 -7.71 -14.24 14.21
CA MET A 69 -6.61 -13.28 14.29
C MET A 69 -7.15 -11.83 14.31
N LEU A 70 -8.06 -11.49 13.40
CA LEU A 70 -8.66 -10.16 13.33
C LEU A 70 -9.48 -9.84 14.58
N GLU A 71 -10.22 -10.81 15.14
CA GLU A 71 -10.94 -10.61 16.41
C GLU A 71 -9.99 -10.34 17.58
N ILE A 72 -8.87 -11.08 17.66
CA ILE A 72 -7.86 -10.87 18.70
C ILE A 72 -7.29 -9.45 18.59
N LEU A 73 -6.92 -9.02 17.37
CA LEU A 73 -6.39 -7.67 17.14
C LEU A 73 -7.43 -6.58 17.45
N ALA A 74 -8.70 -6.79 17.06
CA ALA A 74 -9.77 -5.83 17.27
C ALA A 74 -10.07 -5.57 18.76
N ARG A 75 -9.87 -6.56 19.65
CA ARG A 75 -10.05 -6.42 21.11
C ARG A 75 -9.13 -5.36 21.72
N SER A 76 -7.93 -5.19 21.18
CA SER A 76 -6.98 -4.16 21.61
C SER A 76 -7.34 -2.75 21.11
N ARG A 77 -8.44 -2.62 20.36
CA ARG A 77 -8.96 -1.37 19.79
C ARG A 77 -7.89 -0.51 19.08
N PRO A 78 -7.11 -1.07 18.13
CA PRO A 78 -6.16 -0.28 17.36
C PRO A 78 -6.88 0.81 16.55
N ARG A 79 -6.13 1.85 16.14
CA ARG A 79 -6.68 2.92 15.28
C ARG A 79 -7.00 2.40 13.87
N ALA A 80 -6.18 1.51 13.34
CA ALA A 80 -6.33 0.88 12.04
C ALA A 80 -5.80 -0.56 12.08
N ILE A 81 -6.39 -1.45 11.27
CA ILE A 81 -5.90 -2.81 11.05
C ILE A 81 -5.77 -3.01 9.54
N GLY A 82 -4.59 -3.42 9.08
CA GLY A 82 -4.36 -3.79 7.69
C GLY A 82 -4.28 -5.30 7.53
N LEU A 83 -5.02 -5.86 6.58
CA LEU A 83 -4.88 -7.24 6.13
C LEU A 83 -4.33 -7.27 4.71
N ASP A 84 -3.01 -7.45 4.61
CA ASP A 84 -2.29 -7.63 3.34
C ASP A 84 -2.26 -9.10 2.91
N ILE A 85 -3.46 -9.68 2.81
CA ILE A 85 -3.69 -11.04 2.34
C ILE A 85 -4.92 -11.01 1.44
N TYR A 86 -4.77 -11.41 0.17
CA TYR A 86 -5.89 -11.48 -0.74
C TYR A 86 -6.97 -12.47 -0.27
N ARG A 87 -8.22 -12.02 -0.38
CA ARG A 87 -9.42 -12.75 0.06
C ARG A 87 -10.57 -12.57 -0.94
N ASP A 88 -10.25 -12.54 -2.22
CA ASP A 88 -11.21 -12.44 -3.33
C ASP A 88 -12.08 -13.70 -3.48
N VAL A 89 -11.48 -14.86 -3.16
CA VAL A 89 -12.13 -16.17 -3.09
C VAL A 89 -12.18 -16.63 -1.61
N PRO A 90 -13.34 -17.09 -1.11
CA PRO A 90 -13.45 -17.69 0.21
C PRO A 90 -12.52 -18.88 0.42
N VAL A 91 -11.91 -18.97 1.61
CA VAL A 91 -11.05 -20.09 2.00
C VAL A 91 -11.69 -20.80 3.20
N PRO A 92 -12.69 -21.68 2.98
CA PRO A 92 -13.37 -22.35 4.08
C PRO A 92 -12.41 -23.24 4.89
N PRO A 93 -12.73 -23.51 6.17
CA PRO A 93 -13.93 -23.09 6.88
C PRO A 93 -13.83 -21.67 7.45
N GLY A 94 -14.98 -21.08 7.82
CA GLY A 94 -15.05 -19.83 8.60
C GLY A 94 -15.37 -18.56 7.80
N THR A 95 -15.79 -18.69 6.55
CA THR A 95 -16.12 -17.54 5.68
C THR A 95 -17.14 -16.59 6.31
N ASP A 96 -18.22 -17.12 6.91
CA ASP A 96 -19.23 -16.28 7.58
C ASP A 96 -18.66 -15.55 8.79
N GLN A 97 -17.73 -16.17 9.51
CA GLN A 97 -17.05 -15.57 10.66
C GLN A 97 -16.14 -14.43 10.19
N LEU A 98 -15.37 -14.65 9.13
CA LEU A 98 -14.52 -13.61 8.54
C LEU A 98 -15.38 -12.44 8.03
N HIS A 99 -16.44 -12.72 7.28
CA HIS A 99 -17.37 -11.70 6.79
C HIS A 99 -18.00 -10.89 7.93
N ALA A 100 -18.40 -11.54 9.03
CA ALA A 100 -18.96 -10.86 10.19
C ALA A 100 -17.95 -9.91 10.83
N VAL A 101 -16.69 -10.32 11.00
CA VAL A 101 -15.63 -9.46 11.57
C VAL A 101 -15.32 -8.29 10.65
N LEU A 102 -15.17 -8.53 9.35
CA LEU A 102 -14.89 -7.49 8.36
C LEU A 102 -16.02 -6.44 8.29
N THR A 103 -17.28 -6.88 8.38
CA THR A 103 -18.45 -6.00 8.34
C THR A 103 -18.58 -5.19 9.63
N ARG A 104 -18.35 -5.83 10.79
CA ARG A 104 -18.48 -5.20 12.11
C ARG A 104 -17.37 -4.19 12.39
N GLU A 105 -16.14 -4.50 12.02
CA GLU A 105 -14.96 -3.71 12.35
C GLU A 105 -14.52 -2.85 11.16
N ARG A 106 -15.12 -1.65 11.05
CA ARG A 106 -14.83 -0.66 9.99
C ARG A 106 -13.36 -0.21 9.90
N ARG A 107 -12.56 -0.49 10.92
CA ARG A 107 -11.13 -0.15 10.98
C ARG A 107 -10.24 -1.14 10.26
N ILE A 108 -10.80 -2.25 9.77
CA ILE A 108 -10.05 -3.26 9.01
C ILE A 108 -10.06 -2.86 7.55
N ILE A 109 -8.87 -2.67 6.99
CA ILE A 109 -8.62 -2.42 5.57
C ILE A 109 -8.07 -3.70 4.96
N THR A 110 -8.68 -4.17 3.88
CA THR A 110 -8.24 -5.33 3.10
C THR A 110 -7.68 -4.88 1.75
N VAL A 111 -6.82 -5.72 1.17
CA VAL A 111 -6.19 -5.42 -0.11
C VAL A 111 -6.99 -5.92 -1.32
N MET A 112 -6.81 -5.22 -2.43
CA MET A 112 -7.10 -5.65 -3.78
C MET A 112 -5.89 -5.36 -4.67
N LYS A 113 -5.87 -5.91 -5.88
CA LYS A 113 -4.85 -5.63 -6.88
C LYS A 113 -5.48 -5.04 -8.14
N PHE A 114 -5.11 -3.82 -8.50
CA PHE A 114 -5.38 -3.25 -9.82
C PHE A 114 -4.64 -4.09 -10.86
N GLY A 115 -5.38 -4.73 -11.75
CA GLY A 115 -4.76 -5.49 -12.84
C GLY A 115 -4.06 -4.55 -13.80
N GLU A 116 -2.74 -4.63 -13.93
CA GLU A 116 -2.00 -4.07 -15.06
C GLU A 116 -1.39 -5.20 -15.90
N GLY A 117 -1.45 -5.07 -17.23
CA GLY A 117 -0.78 -5.99 -18.17
C GLY A 117 -1.35 -7.41 -18.18
N SER A 118 -0.46 -8.42 -18.15
CA SER A 118 -0.82 -9.85 -18.19
C SER A 118 -1.14 -10.46 -16.83
N SER A 119 -0.82 -9.77 -15.73
CA SER A 119 -1.21 -10.15 -14.38
C SER A 119 -2.63 -9.67 -14.13
N GLY A 120 -3.60 -10.58 -14.18
CA GLY A 120 -4.98 -10.28 -13.82
C GLY A 120 -5.08 -9.61 -12.45
N GLY A 121 -6.00 -8.66 -12.32
CA GLY A 121 -6.29 -8.02 -11.03
C GLY A 121 -6.89 -9.01 -10.02
N VAL A 122 -6.79 -8.67 -8.74
CA VAL A 122 -7.37 -9.43 -7.64
C VAL A 122 -8.45 -8.59 -7.00
N ARG A 123 -9.68 -9.11 -6.95
CA ARG A 123 -10.82 -8.38 -6.39
C ARG A 123 -10.70 -8.30 -4.86
N PRO A 124 -11.34 -7.34 -4.20
CA PRO A 124 -11.46 -7.37 -2.74
C PRO A 124 -12.39 -8.52 -2.27
N PRO A 125 -12.42 -8.80 -0.95
CA PRO A 125 -13.42 -9.66 -0.35
C PRO A 125 -14.83 -9.30 -0.81
N PRO A 126 -15.68 -10.28 -1.20
CA PRO A 126 -17.03 -10.01 -1.72
C PRO A 126 -17.87 -9.11 -0.80
N VAL A 127 -17.74 -9.28 0.52
CA VAL A 127 -18.46 -8.50 1.53
C VAL A 127 -18.04 -7.02 1.61
N LEU A 128 -16.88 -6.65 1.04
CA LEU A 128 -16.30 -5.31 1.12
C LEU A 128 -16.24 -4.55 -0.22
N ARG A 129 -16.71 -5.13 -1.34
CA ARG A 129 -16.51 -4.62 -2.71
C ARG A 129 -16.80 -3.13 -2.94
N ASP A 130 -17.77 -2.56 -2.24
CA ASP A 130 -18.18 -1.17 -2.39
C ASP A 130 -18.07 -0.39 -1.06
N THR A 131 -17.12 -0.78 -0.23
CA THR A 131 -16.82 -0.11 1.03
C THR A 131 -15.50 0.64 0.96
N ASP A 132 -15.31 1.54 1.92
CA ASP A 132 -14.06 2.26 2.12
C ASP A 132 -13.01 1.42 2.88
N GLN A 133 -13.28 0.12 3.09
CA GLN A 133 -12.39 -0.84 3.72
C GLN A 133 -11.49 -1.58 2.71
N VAL A 134 -11.47 -1.13 1.46
CA VAL A 134 -10.66 -1.71 0.38
C VAL A 134 -9.60 -0.71 -0.07
N ALA A 135 -8.37 -1.19 -0.21
CA ALA A 135 -7.25 -0.42 -0.73
C ALA A 135 -6.37 -1.29 -1.63
N PHE A 136 -5.60 -0.69 -2.54
CA PHE A 136 -4.75 -1.46 -3.44
C PHE A 136 -3.34 -1.67 -2.86
N ASP A 137 -2.72 -2.81 -3.14
CA ASP A 137 -1.34 -3.13 -2.73
C ASP A 137 -0.33 -3.13 -3.90
N ASP A 138 -0.75 -2.64 -5.07
CA ASP A 138 0.09 -2.53 -6.24
C ASP A 138 1.38 -1.74 -6.01
N VAL A 139 2.47 -2.34 -6.50
CA VAL A 139 3.80 -1.75 -6.54
C VAL A 139 4.22 -1.55 -7.97
N LEU A 140 4.81 -0.40 -8.25
CA LEU A 140 5.35 -0.10 -9.55
C LEU A 140 6.82 -0.51 -9.60
N VAL A 141 7.11 -1.49 -10.44
CA VAL A 141 8.45 -2.07 -10.60
C VAL A 141 9.14 -1.39 -11.77
N ASP A 142 10.25 -0.70 -11.49
CA ASP A 142 11.06 -0.07 -12.53
C ASP A 142 11.86 -1.11 -13.32
N ALA A 143 12.44 -0.70 -14.45
CA ALA A 143 13.40 -1.50 -15.19
C ALA A 143 14.51 -2.03 -14.25
N GLY A 144 14.82 -3.32 -14.37
CA GLY A 144 15.75 -4.01 -13.46
C GLY A 144 15.14 -4.52 -12.16
N GLY A 145 13.81 -4.49 -12.00
CA GLY A 145 13.12 -5.17 -10.90
C GLY A 145 13.12 -4.40 -9.57
N THR A 146 13.54 -3.13 -9.58
CA THR A 146 13.64 -2.31 -8.37
C THR A 146 12.36 -1.52 -8.15
N VAL A 147 11.84 -1.53 -6.93
CA VAL A 147 10.70 -0.70 -6.53
C VAL A 147 11.22 0.60 -5.93
N ARG A 148 10.96 1.73 -6.58
CA ARG A 148 11.34 3.07 -6.10
C ARG A 148 10.15 3.97 -5.78
N ARG A 149 8.97 3.63 -6.29
CA ARG A 149 7.78 4.47 -6.28
C ARG A 149 6.70 3.84 -5.41
N GLY A 150 6.26 4.57 -4.39
CA GLY A 150 5.08 4.23 -3.60
C GLY A 150 3.86 4.92 -4.19
N LEU A 151 2.98 4.15 -4.83
CA LEU A 151 1.73 4.67 -5.35
C LEU A 151 0.84 5.12 -4.17
N LEU A 152 0.21 6.28 -4.32
CA LEU A 152 -0.76 6.81 -3.34
C LEU A 152 -2.18 6.61 -3.82
N PHE A 153 -2.38 6.79 -5.12
CA PHE A 153 -3.66 6.68 -5.80
C PHE A 153 -3.49 5.90 -7.09
N LEU A 154 -4.54 5.16 -7.45
CA LEU A 154 -4.74 4.60 -8.78
C LEU A 154 -6.15 4.97 -9.22
N ASP A 155 -6.33 5.19 -10.52
CA ASP A 155 -7.60 5.60 -11.09
C ASP A 155 -7.81 4.83 -12.40
N ASP A 156 -8.96 4.15 -12.52
CA ASP A 156 -9.36 3.41 -13.72
C ASP A 156 -10.32 4.20 -14.64
N GLY A 157 -10.49 5.50 -14.40
CA GLY A 157 -11.44 6.38 -15.06
C GLY A 157 -12.86 6.31 -14.47
N THR A 158 -13.13 5.38 -13.56
CA THR A 158 -14.43 5.23 -12.89
C THR A 158 -14.34 5.39 -11.38
N LYS A 159 -13.25 4.91 -10.76
CA LYS A 159 -13.02 4.96 -9.32
C LYS A 159 -11.55 5.28 -9.05
N THR A 160 -11.33 6.27 -8.19
CA THR A 160 -10.02 6.49 -7.56
C THR A 160 -9.89 5.57 -6.35
N ALA A 161 -8.90 4.70 -6.35
CA ALA A 161 -8.54 3.88 -5.20
C ALA A 161 -7.32 4.45 -4.47
N TYR A 162 -7.24 4.15 -3.18
CA TYR A 162 -6.15 4.55 -2.31
C TYR A 162 -5.20 3.36 -2.12
N SER A 163 -3.90 3.62 -2.01
CA SER A 163 -2.97 2.56 -1.66
C SER A 163 -3.21 2.09 -0.23
N PHE A 164 -2.88 0.83 0.04
CA PHE A 164 -3.03 0.19 1.33
C PHE A 164 -2.34 0.98 2.44
N ALA A 165 -1.09 1.38 2.19
CA ALA A 165 -0.33 2.21 3.12
C ALA A 165 -1.00 3.56 3.39
N LEU A 166 -1.46 4.26 2.34
CA LEU A 166 -2.14 5.55 2.50
C LEU A 166 -3.46 5.39 3.27
N ARG A 167 -4.26 4.37 2.95
CA ARG A 167 -5.57 4.16 3.60
C ARG A 167 -5.43 3.90 5.09
N LEU A 168 -4.45 3.09 5.50
CA LEU A 168 -4.13 2.85 6.91
C LEU A 168 -3.65 4.13 7.61
N ALA A 169 -2.77 4.90 6.96
CA ALA A 169 -2.27 6.15 7.51
C ALA A 169 -3.41 7.17 7.72
N LEU A 170 -4.31 7.33 6.75
CA LEU A 170 -5.47 8.22 6.86
C LEU A 170 -6.39 7.82 8.01
N LEU A 171 -6.69 6.52 8.15
CA LEU A 171 -7.51 6.01 9.24
C LEU A 171 -6.85 6.23 10.62
N TYR A 172 -5.53 6.06 10.71
CA TYR A 172 -4.76 6.35 11.91
C TYR A 172 -4.81 7.84 12.29
N LEU A 173 -4.58 8.71 11.30
CA LEU A 173 -4.47 10.16 11.44
C LEU A 173 -5.82 10.85 11.70
N GLN A 174 -6.92 10.23 11.29
CA GLN A 174 -8.27 10.73 11.56
C GLN A 174 -8.52 10.91 13.07
N ALA A 175 -7.96 10.04 13.92
CA ALA A 175 -8.06 10.18 15.38
C ALA A 175 -7.33 11.41 15.94
N GLU A 176 -6.44 12.01 15.14
CA GLU A 176 -5.71 13.26 15.45
C GLU A 176 -6.36 14.49 14.78
N GLY A 177 -7.54 14.32 14.18
CA GLY A 177 -8.23 15.38 13.45
C GLY A 177 -7.58 15.72 12.11
N VAL A 178 -6.67 14.88 11.62
CA VAL A 178 -5.99 15.08 10.34
C VAL A 178 -6.73 14.33 9.25
N HIS A 179 -7.27 15.07 8.29
CA HIS A 179 -8.06 14.55 7.17
C HIS A 179 -7.41 14.93 5.82
N PRO A 180 -7.60 14.11 4.78
CA PRO A 180 -7.14 14.44 3.43
C PRO A 180 -7.89 15.64 2.90
N GLN A 181 -7.15 16.61 2.37
CA GLN A 181 -7.69 17.84 1.77
C GLN A 181 -6.95 18.13 0.47
N ALA A 182 -7.60 18.89 -0.42
CA ALA A 182 -6.92 19.50 -1.55
C ALA A 182 -5.97 20.61 -1.05
N SER A 183 -4.80 20.72 -1.65
CA SER A 183 -3.88 21.84 -1.39
C SER A 183 -4.46 23.15 -1.93
N GLU A 184 -4.36 24.23 -1.14
CA GLU A 184 -4.81 25.57 -1.54
C GLU A 184 -4.11 26.09 -2.81
N LYS A 185 -2.84 25.72 -3.01
CA LYS A 185 -2.05 26.17 -4.17
C LYS A 185 -2.31 25.34 -5.42
N ASN A 186 -2.62 24.06 -5.25
CA ASN A 186 -2.88 23.14 -6.34
C ASN A 186 -3.90 22.10 -5.88
N PRO A 187 -5.18 22.22 -6.28
CA PRO A 187 -6.22 21.31 -5.82
C PRO A 187 -5.98 19.83 -6.15
N GLY A 188 -5.13 19.53 -7.14
CA GLY A 188 -4.75 18.16 -7.48
C GLY A 188 -3.73 17.51 -6.53
N GLN A 189 -3.20 18.26 -5.55
CA GLN A 189 -2.25 17.76 -4.58
C GLN A 189 -2.93 17.42 -3.24
N LEU A 190 -2.60 16.26 -2.70
CA LEU A 190 -3.03 15.85 -1.36
C LEU A 190 -2.34 16.71 -0.29
N ARG A 191 -3.12 17.25 0.63
CA ARG A 191 -2.67 17.92 1.85
C ARG A 191 -3.16 17.17 3.07
N LEU A 192 -2.25 16.94 4.02
CA LEU A 192 -2.51 16.38 5.35
C LEU A 192 -2.02 17.39 6.39
N ALA A 193 -2.97 18.00 7.12
CA ALA A 193 -2.70 19.13 8.01
C ALA A 193 -1.89 20.24 7.29
N HIS A 194 -0.65 20.48 7.70
CA HIS A 194 0.23 21.51 7.13
C HIS A 194 1.14 20.99 6.00
N THR A 195 1.08 19.69 5.70
CA THR A 195 1.98 19.04 4.73
C THR A 195 1.27 18.78 3.42
N THR A 196 1.78 19.34 2.33
CA THR A 196 1.35 18.99 0.96
C THR A 196 2.25 17.90 0.39
N ILE A 197 1.66 16.77 0.02
CA ILE A 197 2.34 15.69 -0.68
C ILE A 197 2.39 16.04 -2.16
N ARG A 198 3.60 16.07 -2.71
CA ARG A 198 3.83 16.37 -4.13
C ARG A 198 4.05 15.07 -4.90
N PRO A 199 3.38 14.87 -6.05
CA PRO A 199 3.65 13.76 -6.94
C PRO A 199 5.02 13.89 -7.60
#